data_AF-A0A538EN75-F1
#
_entry.id   AF-A0A538EN75-F1
#
_cell.length_a   1.000
_cell.length_b   1.000
_cell.length_c   1.000
_cell.angle_alpha   90.00
_cell.angle_beta   90.00
_cell.angle_gamma   90.00
#
_symmetry.space_group_name_H-M   'P 1'
#
loop_
_entity.id
_entity.type
_entity.pdbx_description
1 polymer ?
#
loop_
_entity_poly.entity_id
_entity_poly.type
_entity_poly.pdbx_seq_one_letter_code
_entity_poly.pdbx_strand_id
1 'polypeptide(L)'
;MRAVAATGTVVAVLLAGCGGTKVTQRSERLVRGQTIFASECSGCHTVSGREHGAVGGDLLLTHLDRKDLASFARVMPTTRPLSAAAAAAVASYIASRER
;
A
#
# COMPACT_ATOMS: atom_id res chain seq x y z
N MET A 1 29.95 -25.06 55.50
CA MET A 1 31.04 -24.52 54.65
C MET A 1 30.84 -25.04 53.22
N ARG A 2 30.94 -24.13 52.23
CA ARG A 2 30.95 -24.30 50.75
C ARG A 2 29.56 -24.51 50.09
N ALA A 3 28.93 -23.56 49.38
CA ALA A 3 29.30 -22.78 48.16
C ALA A 3 29.39 -23.70 46.92
N VAL A 4 28.85 -23.51 45.71
CA VAL A 4 28.26 -22.38 44.93
C VAL A 4 27.44 -22.96 43.74
N ALA A 5 26.58 -22.10 43.19
CA ALA A 5 25.71 -22.15 42.02
C ALA A 5 26.14 -22.89 40.73
N ALA A 6 25.13 -23.26 39.93
CA ALA A 6 25.12 -23.06 38.48
C ALA A 6 23.66 -22.97 37.97
N THR A 7 23.14 -21.75 37.94
CA THR A 7 22.01 -21.33 37.10
C THR A 7 22.32 -21.58 35.62
N GLY A 8 21.44 -22.28 34.90
CA GLY A 8 21.67 -22.49 33.48
C GLY A 8 20.50 -23.14 32.74
N THR A 9 19.55 -22.33 32.30
CA THR A 9 19.01 -22.43 30.93
C THR A 9 18.35 -21.09 30.57
N VAL A 10 19.05 -20.35 29.73
CA VAL A 10 18.60 -19.17 29.02
C VAL A 10 17.48 -19.58 28.06
N VAL A 11 16.25 -19.09 28.26
CA VAL A 11 15.26 -18.99 27.17
C VAL A 11 15.12 -17.52 26.81
N ALA A 12 16.10 -17.05 26.05
CA ALA A 12 16.09 -15.73 25.43
C ALA A 12 15.73 -15.91 23.94
N VAL A 13 14.44 -15.83 23.60
CA VAL A 13 14.00 -15.59 22.21
C VAL A 13 12.75 -14.68 22.24
N LEU A 14 12.96 -13.38 22.40
CA LEU A 14 11.93 -12.34 22.17
C LEU A 14 12.47 -11.16 21.36
N LEU A 15 13.46 -11.38 20.49
CA LEU A 15 14.10 -10.31 19.71
C LEU A 15 14.25 -10.70 18.24
N ALA A 16 13.13 -10.79 17.50
CA ALA A 16 13.15 -10.69 16.03
C ALA A 16 11.73 -10.47 15.49
N GLY A 17 11.27 -9.22 15.41
CA GLY A 17 9.91 -8.93 14.94
C GLY A 17 9.64 -7.55 14.36
N CYS A 18 10.63 -6.79 13.89
CA CYS A 18 10.40 -5.44 13.32
C CYS A 18 9.93 -5.41 11.85
N GLY A 19 9.67 -6.57 11.23
CA GLY A 19 9.35 -6.69 9.80
C GLY A 19 8.00 -7.34 9.45
N GLY A 20 7.54 -8.33 10.21
CA GLY A 20 6.37 -9.15 9.84
C GLY A 20 5.05 -8.37 9.79
N THR A 21 4.87 -7.43 10.72
CA THR A 21 3.69 -6.55 10.75
C THR A 21 3.70 -5.57 9.58
N LYS A 22 4.86 -4.98 9.24
CA LYS A 22 4.98 -4.01 8.13
C LYS A 22 4.72 -4.64 6.77
N VAL A 23 5.17 -5.88 6.54
CA VAL A 23 4.88 -6.61 5.29
C VAL A 23 3.40 -6.88 5.17
N THR A 24 2.77 -7.40 6.24
CA THR A 24 1.33 -7.67 6.26
C THR A 24 0.52 -6.40 6.03
N GLN A 25 0.86 -5.31 6.71
CA GLN A 25 0.21 -4.01 6.55
C GLN A 25 0.39 -3.42 5.14
N ARG A 26 1.57 -3.59 4.53
CA ARG A 26 1.78 -3.20 3.13
C ARG A 26 0.90 -4.02 2.19
N SER A 27 0.88 -5.33 2.36
CA SER A 27 0.05 -6.21 1.53
C SER A 27 -1.43 -5.89 1.66
N GLU A 28 -1.93 -5.70 2.88
CA GLU A 28 -3.31 -5.30 3.13
C GLU A 28 -3.65 -3.95 2.48
N ARG A 29 -2.73 -2.98 2.57
CA ARG A 29 -2.89 -1.67 1.90
C ARG A 29 -2.94 -1.79 0.38
N LEU A 30 -2.13 -2.68 -0.22
CA LEU A 30 -2.13 -2.91 -1.67
C LEU A 30 -3.42 -3.59 -2.13
N VAL A 31 -3.89 -4.61 -1.39
CA VAL A 31 -5.17 -5.28 -1.67
C VAL A 31 -6.32 -4.29 -1.58
N ARG A 32 -6.37 -3.49 -0.51
CA ARG A 32 -7.37 -2.43 -0.33
C ARG A 32 -7.32 -1.41 -1.47
N GLY A 33 -6.13 -0.97 -1.86
CA GLY A 33 -5.93 -0.04 -2.96
C GLY A 33 -6.40 -0.61 -4.31
N GLN A 34 -6.15 -1.88 -4.57
CA GLN A 34 -6.63 -2.58 -5.75
C GLN A 34 -8.16 -2.63 -5.79
N THR A 35 -8.80 -2.96 -4.67
CA THR A 35 -10.27 -2.98 -4.56
C THR A 35 -10.87 -1.61 -4.86
N ILE A 36 -10.30 -0.54 -4.28
CA ILE A 36 -10.76 0.84 -4.55
C ILE A 36 -10.57 1.19 -6.02
N PHE A 37 -9.42 0.85 -6.62
CA PHE A 37 -9.20 1.11 -8.04
C PHE A 37 -10.27 0.46 -8.92
N ALA A 38 -10.60 -0.81 -8.64
CA ALA A 38 -11.59 -1.56 -9.40
C ALA A 38 -13.03 -1.03 -9.24
N SER A 39 -13.38 -0.44 -8.08
CA SER A 39 -14.73 0.07 -7.85
C SER A 39 -14.89 1.54 -8.25
N GLU A 40 -13.88 2.38 -8.03
CA GLU A 40 -14.00 3.83 -8.15
C GLU A 40 -13.22 4.42 -9.33
N CYS A 41 -12.22 3.73 -9.88
CA CYS A 41 -11.28 4.33 -10.85
C CYS A 41 -11.33 3.67 -12.24
N SER A 42 -11.49 2.35 -12.30
CA SER A 42 -11.33 1.57 -13.54
C SER A 42 -12.42 1.82 -14.59
N GLY A 43 -13.51 2.52 -14.23
CA GLY A 43 -14.52 2.96 -15.20
C GLY A 43 -13.99 3.99 -16.20
N CYS A 44 -12.99 4.79 -15.80
CA CYS A 44 -12.40 5.83 -16.64
C CYS A 44 -10.90 5.61 -16.87
N HIS A 45 -10.18 5.06 -15.89
CA HIS A 45 -8.73 4.97 -15.88
C HIS A 45 -8.22 3.54 -16.08
N THR A 46 -7.00 3.44 -16.62
CA THR A 46 -6.23 2.20 -16.67
C THR A 46 -4.91 2.35 -15.89
N VAL A 47 -4.25 1.23 -15.60
CA VAL A 47 -2.95 1.16 -14.89
C VAL A 47 -2.02 0.13 -15.54
N SER A 48 -1.95 0.18 -16.85
CA SER A 48 -1.19 -0.77 -17.68
C SER A 48 0.14 -0.18 -18.17
N GLY A 49 0.27 1.16 -18.16
CA GLY A 49 1.39 1.89 -18.74
C GLY A 49 1.46 1.86 -20.27
N ARG A 50 0.41 1.38 -20.95
CA ARG A 50 0.39 1.23 -22.42
C ARG A 50 -0.91 1.69 -23.09
N GLU A 51 -1.97 1.93 -22.32
CA GLU A 51 -3.25 2.38 -22.88
C GLU A 51 -3.25 3.91 -23.08
N HIS A 52 -3.57 4.37 -24.28
CA HIS A 52 -3.69 5.81 -24.58
C HIS A 52 -5.14 6.27 -24.82
N GLY A 53 -6.10 5.34 -24.87
CA GLY A 53 -7.49 5.62 -25.25
C GLY A 53 -8.49 5.65 -24.10
N ALA A 54 -8.08 5.40 -22.86
CA ALA A 54 -8.97 5.44 -21.71
C ALA A 54 -9.49 6.88 -21.47
N VAL A 55 -10.76 7.05 -21.11
CA VAL A 55 -11.39 8.38 -20.92
C VAL A 55 -10.63 9.24 -19.91
N GLY A 56 -10.19 8.63 -18.80
CA GLY A 56 -9.34 9.27 -17.80
C GLY A 56 -7.84 9.12 -18.07
N GLY A 57 -7.46 8.40 -19.13
CA GLY A 57 -6.07 8.05 -19.42
C GLY A 57 -5.50 6.95 -18.51
N ASP A 58 -4.33 6.45 -18.90
CA ASP A 58 -3.56 5.51 -18.10
C ASP A 58 -2.70 6.23 -17.07
N LEU A 59 -2.94 5.90 -15.80
CA LEU A 59 -2.32 6.59 -14.68
C LEU A 59 -0.82 6.33 -14.53
N LEU A 60 -0.26 5.34 -15.24
CA LEU A 60 1.18 5.08 -15.21
C LEU A 60 1.96 5.88 -16.27
N LEU A 61 1.29 6.58 -17.19
CA LEU A 61 1.94 7.41 -18.20
C LEU A 61 2.33 8.80 -17.70
N THR A 62 1.77 9.24 -16.58
CA THR A 62 1.97 10.61 -16.05
C THR A 62 3.12 10.71 -15.04
N HIS A 63 3.69 9.58 -14.59
CA HIS A 63 4.81 9.51 -13.65
C HIS A 63 4.64 10.39 -12.40
N LEU A 64 3.47 10.29 -11.76
CA LEU A 64 3.18 11.03 -10.53
C LEU A 64 3.76 10.30 -9.32
N ASP A 65 4.34 11.04 -8.39
CA ASP A 65 4.71 10.44 -7.12
C ASP A 65 3.46 10.08 -6.29
N ARG A 66 3.66 9.24 -5.28
CA ARG A 66 2.56 8.69 -4.48
C ARG A 66 1.76 9.74 -3.70
N LYS A 67 2.37 10.84 -3.26
CA LYS A 67 1.66 11.87 -2.48
C LYS A 67 0.77 12.70 -3.40
N ASP A 68 1.26 13.01 -4.60
CA ASP A 68 0.53 13.79 -5.58
C ASP A 68 -0.65 12.97 -6.10
N LEU A 69 -0.42 11.68 -6.39
CA LEU A 69 -1.47 10.78 -6.79
C LEU A 69 -2.54 10.57 -5.71
N ALA A 70 -2.15 10.53 -4.43
CA ALA A 70 -3.11 10.51 -3.32
C ALA A 70 -3.90 11.82 -3.20
N SER A 71 -3.28 12.97 -3.48
CA SER A 71 -3.95 14.27 -3.49
C SER A 71 -5.00 14.34 -4.60
N PHE A 72 -4.62 13.97 -5.83
CA PHE A 72 -5.53 13.94 -6.96
C PHE A 72 -6.68 12.95 -6.77
N ALA A 73 -6.41 11.77 -6.21
CA ALA A 73 -7.45 10.78 -5.93
C ALA A 73 -8.55 11.30 -4.96
N ARG A 74 -8.28 12.34 -4.16
CA ARG A 74 -9.30 12.95 -3.29
C ARG A 74 -10.23 13.93 -4.01
N VAL A 75 -9.80 14.49 -5.12
CA VAL A 75 -10.55 15.48 -5.90
C VAL A 75 -11.07 14.92 -7.22
N MET A 76 -10.56 13.77 -7.66
CA MET A 76 -11.06 13.05 -8.83
C MET A 76 -12.52 12.60 -8.63
N PRO A 77 -13.36 12.66 -9.67
CA PRO A 77 -14.72 12.15 -9.63
C PRO A 77 -14.73 10.67 -9.26
N THR A 78 -15.45 10.35 -8.20
CA THR A 78 -15.71 8.99 -7.70
C THR A 78 -17.16 8.93 -7.24
N THR A 79 -17.72 7.74 -7.02
CA THR A 79 -19.11 7.61 -6.58
C THR A 79 -19.35 8.32 -5.24
N ARG A 80 -18.33 8.30 -4.38
CA ARG A 80 -18.29 9.02 -3.11
C ARG A 80 -16.87 9.51 -2.84
N PRO A 81 -16.69 10.71 -2.25
CA PRO A 81 -15.36 11.23 -1.93
C PRO A 81 -14.53 10.24 -1.11
N LEU A 82 -13.29 10.01 -1.54
CA LEU A 82 -12.37 9.13 -0.82
C LEU A 82 -11.89 9.75 0.48
N SER A 83 -11.83 8.93 1.53
CA SER A 83 -11.10 9.28 2.75
C SER A 83 -9.59 9.38 2.47
N ALA A 84 -8.85 10.08 3.34
CA ALA A 84 -7.40 10.18 3.20
C ALA A 84 -6.71 8.81 3.19
N ALA A 85 -7.19 7.86 3.99
CA ALA A 85 -6.66 6.49 4.04
C ALA A 85 -6.96 5.72 2.74
N ALA A 86 -8.16 5.87 2.18
CA ALA A 86 -8.55 5.24 0.92
C ALA A 86 -7.72 5.79 -0.25
N ALA A 87 -7.59 7.12 -0.35
CA ALA A 87 -6.75 7.79 -1.34
C ALA A 87 -5.28 7.33 -1.24
N ALA A 88 -4.76 7.23 -0.02
CA ALA A 88 -3.40 6.75 0.21
C ALA A 88 -3.22 5.26 -0.13
N ALA A 89 -4.27 4.43 0.01
CA ALA A 89 -4.23 3.01 -0.35
C ALA A 89 -4.22 2.82 -1.86
N VAL A 90 -5.13 3.48 -2.60
CA VAL A 90 -5.17 3.40 -4.07
C VAL A 90 -3.89 3.97 -4.68
N ALA A 91 -3.33 5.04 -4.10
CA ALA A 91 -2.06 5.58 -4.56
C ALA A 91 -0.88 4.63 -4.36
N SER A 92 -0.85 3.90 -3.24
CA SER A 92 0.13 2.83 -3.04
C SER A 92 -0.03 1.70 -4.04
N TYR A 93 -1.26 1.33 -4.40
CA TYR A 93 -1.51 0.32 -5.41
C TYR A 93 -1.00 0.78 -6.78
N ILE A 94 -1.37 1.96 -7.25
CA ILE A 94 -0.96 2.49 -8.57
C ILE A 94 0.56 2.59 -8.67
N ALA A 95 1.22 3.19 -7.67
CA ALA A 95 2.69 3.27 -7.63
C ALA A 95 3.37 1.90 -7.59
N SER A 96 2.69 0.84 -7.13
CA SER A 96 3.25 -0.51 -7.15
C SER A 96 3.22 -1.18 -8.53
N ARG A 97 2.53 -0.57 -9.50
CA ARG A 97 2.36 -1.03 -10.89
C ARG A 97 3.35 -0.39 -11.87
N GLU A 98 4.04 0.68 -11.47
CA GLU A 98 5.07 1.38 -12.27
C GLU A 98 6.39 0.59 -12.43
N ARG A 99 6.35 -0.74 -12.30
CA ARG A 99 7.53 -1.61 -12.30
C ARG A 99 7.82 -2.21 -13.66
#